data_AF-A0A8T4YIA3-F1
#
_entry.id   AF-A0A8T4YIA3-F1
#
_cell.length_a   1.000
_cell.length_b   1.000
_cell.length_c   1.000
_cell.angle_alpha   90.00
_cell.angle_beta   90.00
_cell.angle_gamma   90.00
#
_symmetry.space_group_name_H-M   'P 1'
#
loop_
_entity.id
_entity.type
_entity.pdbx_description
1 polymer ?
#
loop_
_entity_poly.entity_id
_entity_poly.type
_entity_poly.pdbx_seq_one_letter_code
_entity_poly.pdbx_strand_id
1 'polypeptide(L)'
;MVKVSINRFVLRRVERVRRDVEVAAQRLRKKMLRDLEEVFEMSARVVRGEVERRRIDGRMARITLDQRRKWLRVAEKAAKIIENISINIDEQEIYTQLDELSRLINEADTKAETPFLQGLS
;
A
#
# COMPACT_ATOMS: atom_id res chain seq x y z
N MET A 1 -40.42 -8.29 -7.68
CA MET A 1 -39.02 -8.68 -7.90
C MET A 1 -38.28 -7.48 -8.46
N VAL A 2 -37.39 -6.86 -7.69
CA VAL A 2 -36.69 -5.64 -8.14
C VAL A 2 -35.64 -6.05 -9.17
N LYS A 3 -35.82 -5.68 -10.45
CA LYS A 3 -34.77 -5.81 -11.47
C LYS A 3 -33.64 -4.86 -11.09
N VAL A 4 -32.67 -5.35 -10.32
CA VAL A 4 -31.41 -4.64 -10.13
C VAL A 4 -30.69 -4.72 -11.47
N SER A 5 -30.49 -3.57 -12.12
CA SER A 5 -29.62 -3.50 -13.30
C SER A 5 -28.27 -4.14 -12.92
N ILE A 6 -27.89 -5.20 -13.64
CA ILE A 6 -26.63 -5.92 -13.42
C ILE A 6 -25.48 -4.91 -13.50
N ASN A 7 -25.56 -3.94 -14.42
CA ASN A 7 -24.61 -2.84 -14.50
C ASN A 7 -24.51 -2.05 -13.18
N ARG A 8 -25.64 -1.59 -12.62
CA ARG A 8 -25.66 -0.88 -11.32
C ARG A 8 -25.13 -1.72 -10.16
N PHE A 9 -25.30 -3.05 -10.21
CA PHE A 9 -24.76 -3.94 -9.19
C PHE A 9 -23.23 -4.06 -9.30
N VAL A 10 -22.72 -4.27 -10.53
CA VAL A 10 -21.29 -4.42 -10.79
C VAL A 10 -20.54 -3.12 -10.52
N LEU A 11 -21.04 -1.96 -10.95
CA LEU A 11 -20.44 -0.64 -10.63
C LEU A 11 -20.30 -0.42 -9.12
N ARG A 12 -21.38 -0.68 -8.36
CA ARG A 12 -21.32 -0.59 -6.89
C ARG A 12 -20.31 -1.54 -6.26
N ARG A 13 -20.04 -2.68 -6.90
CA ARG A 13 -19.02 -3.63 -6.42
C ARG A 13 -17.62 -3.10 -6.71
N VAL A 14 -17.37 -2.52 -7.88
CA VAL A 14 -16.10 -1.87 -8.24
C VAL A 14 -15.81 -0.69 -7.30
N GLU A 15 -16.80 0.17 -7.03
CA GLU A 15 -16.64 1.27 -6.06
C GLU A 15 -16.30 0.76 -4.66
N ARG A 16 -16.90 -0.36 -4.23
CA ARG A 16 -16.57 -0.97 -2.94
C ARG A 16 -15.15 -1.49 -2.92
N VAL A 17 -14.73 -2.21 -3.96
CA VAL A 17 -13.36 -2.71 -4.09
C VAL A 17 -12.36 -1.55 -4.07
N ARG A 18 -12.66 -0.43 -4.75
CA ARG A 18 -11.83 0.78 -4.72
C ARG A 18 -11.59 1.28 -3.29
N ARG A 19 -12.66 1.44 -2.51
CA ARG A 19 -12.57 1.90 -1.11
C ARG A 19 -11.86 0.90 -0.21
N ASP A 20 -12.13 -0.40 -0.39
CA ASP A 20 -11.52 -1.46 0.41
C ASP A 20 -10.00 -1.51 0.17
N VAL A 21 -9.57 -1.37 -1.10
CA VAL A 21 -8.14 -1.32 -1.45
C VAL A 21 -7.47 -0.08 -0.89
N GLU A 22 -8.08 1.10 -1.02
CA GLU A 22 -7.56 2.34 -0.44
C GLU A 22 -7.33 2.20 1.08
N VAL A 23 -8.34 1.71 1.79
CA VAL A 23 -8.25 1.54 3.25
C VAL A 23 -7.19 0.49 3.61
N ALA A 24 -7.12 -0.63 2.90
CA ALA A 24 -6.14 -1.68 3.15
C ALA A 24 -4.71 -1.21 2.87
N ALA A 25 -4.49 -0.54 1.73
CA ALA A 25 -3.19 0.01 1.33
C ALA A 25 -2.70 1.07 2.33
N GLN A 26 -3.57 2.00 2.73
CA GLN A 26 -3.24 3.01 3.74
C GLN A 26 -2.94 2.40 5.11
N ARG A 27 -3.69 1.37 5.53
CA ARG A 27 -3.42 0.66 6.79
C ARG A 27 -2.08 -0.07 6.74
N LEU A 28 -1.79 -0.75 5.64
CA LEU A 28 -0.53 -1.44 5.43
C LEU A 28 0.65 -0.45 5.41
N ARG A 29 0.51 0.67 4.68
CA ARG A 29 1.47 1.77 4.66
C ARG A 29 1.78 2.26 6.07
N LYS A 30 0.74 2.64 6.83
CA LYS A 30 0.90 3.15 8.21
C LYS A 30 1.58 2.13 9.13
N LYS A 31 1.20 0.85 9.04
CA LYS A 31 1.80 -0.19 9.86
C LYS A 31 3.29 -0.38 9.51
N MET A 32 3.61 -0.52 8.22
CA MET A 32 4.99 -0.69 7.77
C MET A 32 5.86 0.51 8.13
N LEU A 33 5.36 1.74 7.95
CA LEU A 33 6.09 2.95 8.33
C LEU A 33 6.37 2.98 9.83
N ARG A 34 5.38 2.70 10.68
CA ARG A 34 5.57 2.63 12.14
C ARG A 34 6.63 1.58 12.52
N ASP A 35 6.50 0.37 11.99
CA ASP A 35 7.44 -0.72 12.31
C ASP A 35 8.88 -0.37 11.87
N LEU A 36 9.04 0.34 10.74
CA LEU A 36 10.34 0.80 10.24
C LEU A 36 10.89 2.00 11.00
N GLU A 37 10.03 2.92 11.45
CA GLU A 37 10.39 4.03 12.34
C GLU A 37 10.95 3.49 13.65
N GLU A 38 10.32 2.48 14.26
CA GLU A 38 10.83 1.84 15.46
C GLU A 38 12.23 1.22 15.23
N VAL A 39 12.44 0.55 14.09
CA VAL A 39 13.75 0.00 13.72
C VAL A 39 14.79 1.12 13.55
N PHE A 40 14.41 2.21 12.88
CA PHE A 40 15.27 3.37 12.67
C PHE A 40 15.66 4.02 14.00
N GLU A 41 14.69 4.32 14.86
CA GLU A 41 14.90 4.97 16.14
C GLU A 41 15.80 4.13 17.04
N MET A 42 15.48 2.83 17.21
CA MET A 42 16.28 1.94 18.03
C MET A 42 17.73 1.83 17.52
N SER A 43 17.91 1.75 16.21
CA SER A 43 19.24 1.75 15.59
C SER A 43 19.98 3.06 15.86
N ALA A 44 19.31 4.21 15.71
CA ALA A 44 19.87 5.52 15.95
C ALA A 44 20.26 5.74 17.41
N ARG A 45 19.50 5.21 18.37
CA ARG A 45 19.84 5.26 19.80
C ARG A 45 21.12 4.49 20.10
N VAL A 46 21.32 3.33 19.46
CA VAL A 46 22.58 2.57 19.58
C VAL A 46 23.76 3.34 19.00
N VAL A 47 23.58 3.96 17.83
CA VAL A 47 24.62 4.79 17.19
C VAL A 47 25.03 5.97 18.06
N ARG A 48 24.04 6.68 18.64
CA ARG A 48 24.24 7.81 19.55
C ARG A 48 24.86 7.41 20.89
N GLY A 49 24.93 6.12 21.18
CA GLY A 49 25.49 5.61 22.43
C GLY A 49 24.52 5.65 23.61
N GLU A 50 23.24 5.94 23.37
CA GLU A 50 22.18 5.88 24.38
C GLU A 50 21.93 4.43 24.86
N VAL A 51 22.36 3.45 24.06
CA VAL A 51 22.41 2.04 24.43
C VAL A 51 23.88 1.65 24.61
N GLU A 52 24.31 1.46 25.86
CA GLU A 52 25.72 1.18 26.17
C GLU A 52 26.04 -0.31 26.29
N ARG A 53 25.08 -1.10 26.76
CA ARG A 53 25.28 -2.52 27.06
C ARG A 53 24.16 -3.35 26.46
N ARG A 54 24.52 -4.51 25.92
CA ARG A 54 23.57 -5.49 25.39
C ARG A 54 23.88 -6.87 25.92
N ARG A 55 22.86 -7.71 26.03
CA ARG A 55 23.05 -9.12 26.43
C ARG A 55 23.52 -9.91 25.20
N ILE A 56 24.69 -10.54 25.30
CA ILE A 56 25.25 -11.47 24.31
C ILE A 56 25.58 -12.76 25.08
N ASP A 57 25.02 -13.88 24.66
CA ASP A 57 25.26 -15.21 25.28
C ASP A 57 25.08 -15.20 26.80
N GLY A 58 24.00 -14.56 27.25
CA GLY A 58 23.66 -14.45 28.67
C GLY A 58 24.42 -13.37 29.45
N ARG A 59 25.48 -12.77 28.88
CA ARG A 59 26.35 -11.77 29.55
C ARG A 59 26.11 -10.35 29.04
N MET A 60 26.27 -9.34 29.90
CA MET A 60 26.18 -7.93 29.50
C MET A 60 27.50 -7.45 28.90
N ALA A 61 27.52 -7.23 27.58
CA ALA A 61 28.66 -6.72 26.84
C ALA A 61 28.45 -5.27 26.43
N ARG A 62 29.52 -4.46 26.47
CA ARG A 62 29.49 -3.08 25.94
C ARG A 62 29.37 -3.08 24.43
N ILE A 63 28.62 -2.12 23.90
CA ILE A 63 28.51 -1.92 22.46
C ILE A 63 29.80 -1.26 21.94
N THR A 64 30.49 -1.93 21.02
CA THR A 64 31.75 -1.43 20.45
C THR A 64 31.50 -0.40 19.33
N LEU A 65 32.53 0.38 18.99
CA LEU A 65 32.45 1.31 17.85
C LEU A 65 32.14 0.60 16.52
N ASP A 66 32.70 -0.59 16.29
CA ASP A 66 32.39 -1.40 15.11
C ASP A 66 30.91 -1.80 15.06
N GLN A 67 30.34 -2.20 16.21
CA GLN A 67 28.92 -2.51 16.30
C GLN A 67 28.06 -1.27 16.04
N ARG A 68 28.45 -0.09 16.55
CA ARG A 68 27.74 1.17 16.25
C ARG A 68 27.76 1.51 14.75
N ARG A 69 28.89 1.29 14.06
CA ARG A 69 28.97 1.44 12.60
C ARG A 69 28.03 0.49 11.86
N LYS A 70 27.86 -0.74 12.34
CA LYS A 70 26.88 -1.68 11.79
C LYS A 70 25.45 -1.20 12.00
N TRP A 71 25.13 -0.68 13.19
CA TRP A 71 23.82 -0.09 13.48
C TRP A 71 23.52 1.17 12.65
N LEU A 72 24.53 1.96 12.31
CA LEU A 72 24.37 3.09 11.39
C LEU A 72 23.88 2.63 10.01
N ARG A 73 24.43 1.53 9.48
CA ARG A 73 23.96 0.94 8.22
C ARG A 73 22.52 0.44 8.29
N VAL A 74 22.11 -0.09 9.45
CA VAL A 74 20.71 -0.50 9.68
C VAL A 74 19.79 0.71 9.65
N ALA A 75 20.15 1.80 10.35
CA ALA A 75 19.39 3.04 10.34
C ALA A 75 19.28 3.64 8.93
N GLU A 76 20.39 3.72 8.19
CA GLU A 76 20.40 4.20 6.81
C GLU A 76 19.48 3.35 5.90
N LYS A 77 19.52 2.02 6.05
CA LYS A 77 18.68 1.12 5.27
C LYS A 77 17.19 1.28 5.61
N ALA A 78 16.85 1.43 6.89
CA ALA A 78 15.47 1.69 7.32
C ALA A 78 14.95 3.00 6.75
N ALA A 79 15.73 4.08 6.79
CA ALA A 79 15.38 5.38 6.23
C ALA A 79 15.12 5.32 4.71
N LYS A 80 15.98 4.63 3.95
CA LYS A 80 15.78 4.41 2.51
C LYS A 80 14.49 3.61 2.21
N ILE A 81 14.15 2.63 3.06
CA ILE A 81 12.92 1.86 2.88
C ILE A 81 11.68 2.72 3.20
N ILE A 82 11.74 3.56 4.23
CA ILE A 82 10.69 4.53 4.57
C ILE A 82 10.43 5.49 3.40
N GLU A 83 11.49 6.05 2.82
CA GLU A 83 11.42 6.90 1.63
C GLU A 83 10.75 6.17 0.46
N ASN A 84 11.19 4.94 0.17
CA ASN A 84 10.61 4.13 -0.90
C ASN A 84 9.14 3.78 -0.66
N ILE A 85 8.72 3.40 0.55
CA ILE A 85 7.31 3.07 0.85
C ILE A 85 6.41 4.30 0.75
N SER A 86 6.94 5.46 1.10
CA SER A 86 6.25 6.74 0.96
C SER A 86 5.96 7.06 -0.51
N ILE A 87 6.75 6.50 -1.44
CA ILE A 87 6.66 6.73 -2.90
C ILE A 87 5.95 5.58 -3.64
N ASN A 88 6.18 4.31 -3.27
CA ASN A 88 5.94 3.12 -4.13
C ASN A 88 4.70 2.27 -3.81
N ILE A 89 3.84 2.63 -2.86
CA ILE A 89 2.52 1.99 -2.84
C ILE A 89 1.73 2.55 -4.01
N ASP A 90 1.68 1.76 -5.09
CA ASP A 90 1.09 2.11 -6.38
C ASP A 90 -0.46 2.07 -6.33
N GLU A 91 -1.01 2.82 -5.39
CA GLU A 91 -2.44 3.13 -5.32
C GLU A 91 -2.90 3.75 -6.66
N GLN A 92 -2.02 4.49 -7.33
CA GLN A 92 -2.26 5.14 -8.64
C GLN A 92 -2.58 4.11 -9.74
N GLU A 93 -1.77 3.07 -9.90
CA GLU A 93 -2.01 2.01 -10.89
C GLU A 93 -3.30 1.26 -10.58
N ILE A 94 -3.56 0.94 -9.32
CA ILE A 94 -4.80 0.26 -8.93
C ILE A 94 -6.03 1.15 -9.21
N TYR A 95 -5.95 2.46 -8.95
CA TYR A 95 -7.01 3.39 -9.32
C TYR A 95 -7.22 3.46 -10.83
N THR A 96 -6.13 3.50 -11.59
CA THR A 96 -6.16 3.55 -13.06
C THR A 96 -6.85 2.32 -13.63
N GLN A 97 -6.51 1.13 -13.13
CA GLN A 97 -7.15 -0.13 -13.53
C GLN A 97 -8.63 -0.21 -13.10
N LEU A 98 -9.00 0.34 -11.93
CA LEU A 98 -10.39 0.39 -11.47
C LEU A 98 -11.24 1.41 -12.24
N ASP A 99 -10.65 2.53 -12.66
CA ASP A 99 -11.30 3.53 -13.51
C ASP A 99 -11.50 2.97 -14.93
N GLU A 100 -10.51 2.26 -15.49
CA GLU A 100 -10.65 1.53 -16.75
C GLU A 100 -11.73 0.45 -16.67
N LEU A 101 -11.75 -0.34 -15.59
CA LEU A 101 -12.79 -1.34 -15.36
C LEU A 101 -14.19 -0.70 -15.32
N SER A 102 -14.34 0.44 -14.64
CA SER A 102 -15.59 1.20 -14.59
C SER A 102 -16.01 1.71 -15.96
N ARG A 103 -15.05 2.15 -16.80
CA ARG A 103 -15.29 2.58 -18.18
C ARG A 103 -15.82 1.43 -19.04
N LEU A 104 -15.16 0.27 -18.99
CA LEU A 104 -15.56 -0.93 -19.72
C LEU A 104 -16.97 -1.41 -19.34
N ILE A 105 -17.32 -1.33 -18.06
CA ILE A 105 -18.66 -1.67 -17.55
C ILE A 105 -19.73 -0.72 -18.12
N ASN A 106 -19.46 0.58 -18.19
CA ASN A 106 -20.37 1.56 -18.77
C ASN A 106 -20.53 1.41 -20.29
N GLU A 107 -19.44 1.10 -21.00
CA GLU A 107 -19.44 0.82 -22.45
C GLU A 107 -20.24 -0.46 -22.79
N ALA A 108 -20.18 -1.48 -21.93
CA ALA A 108 -20.94 -2.71 -22.11
C ALA A 108 -22.46 -2.51 -22.00
N ASP A 109 -22.91 -1.51 -21.23
CA ASP A 109 -24.33 -1.18 -21.06
C ASP A 109 -24.87 -0.29 -22.21
N THR A 110 -24.00 0.47 -22.87
CA THR A 110 -24.38 1.41 -23.95
C THR A 110 -24.56 0.76 -25.33
N LYS A 111 -24.17 -0.51 -25.52
CA LYS A 111 -24.30 -1.22 -26.81
C LYS A 111 -25.66 -1.90 -27.07
N ALA A 112 -26.69 -1.63 -26.26
CA ALA A 112 -28.01 -2.21 -26.44
C ALA A 112 -28.98 -1.39 -27.33
N GLU A 113 -28.56 -0.26 -27.90
CA GLU A 113 -29.33 0.42 -28.95
C GLU A 113 -28.83 0.00 -30.33
N THR A 114 -29.23 -1.20 -30.76
CA THR A 114 -29.16 -1.54 -32.19
C THR A 114 -30.27 -0.75 -32.88
N PRO A 115 -29.98 0.05 -33.92
CA PRO A 115 -31.03 0.69 -34.70
C PRO A 115 -31.85 -0.43 -35.35
N PHE A 116 -33.10 -0.60 -34.89
CA PHE A 116 -34.06 -1.47 -35.55
C PHE A 116 -34.13 -1.05 -37.01
N LEU A 117 -33.86 -2.03 -37.87
CA LEU A 117 -34.01 -1.97 -39.32
C LEU A 117 -35.38 -1.36 -39.66
N GLN A 118 -35.39 -0.08 -40.05
CA GLN A 118 -36.50 0.45 -40.85
C GLN A 118 -36.31 -0.04 -42.28
N GLY A 119 -36.80 -1.26 -42.51
CA GLY A 119 -37.18 -1.73 -43.82
C GLY A 119 -38.62 -2.20 -43.75
N LEU A 120 -39.42 -1.76 -44.73
CA LEU A 120 -40.72 -2.30 -45.17
C LEU A 120 -41.98 -1.73 -44.49
N SER A 121 -42.47 -0.61 -45.03
CA SER A 121 -43.77 -0.58 -45.73
C SER A 121 -43.89 0.68 -46.57
#